data_AF-A0A2A4MTN1-F1
#
_entry.id   AF-A0A2A4MTN1-F1
#
_cell.length_a   1.000
_cell.length_b   1.000
_cell.length_c   1.000
_cell.angle_alpha   90.00
_cell.angle_beta   90.00
_cell.angle_gamma   90.00
#
_symmetry.space_group_name_H-M   'P 1'
#
loop_
_entity.id
_entity.type
_entity.pdbx_description
1 polymer ?
#
loop_
_entity_poly.entity_id
_entity_poly.type
_entity_poly.pdbx_seq_one_letter_code
_entity_poly.pdbx_strand_id
1 'polypeptide(L)'
;MPFLPVFLWTDILIYILLAVITASILYIRQRPHLRAPWRQVFQRKRGIISIMILFCYVAIGLLDSVHFRPALESSKSTGNAQQHYSSEVITLLDLVVMPLRQQLEKTYSAPFATRSFVREMQTSTTSTVAYDYSKLKFAGSHLSNEQQKWTDISYTILQSTLWAVVSCLVIIILAMTYIKRKTKLGWQQQFKSIVSAETVYPLRTLIFMLLALLVTVFNLTALSLDYHIFGTDKVG
;
A
#
# COMPACT_ATOMS: atom_id res chain seq x y z
N MET A 1 22.07 -15.92 8.80
CA MET A 1 21.25 -14.69 8.64
C MET A 1 19.78 -15.08 8.61
N PRO A 2 18.85 -14.26 9.13
CA PRO A 2 17.43 -14.61 9.21
C PRO A 2 16.73 -14.72 7.83
N PHE A 3 17.38 -14.24 6.77
CA PHE A 3 16.91 -14.33 5.39
C PHE A 3 18.09 -14.57 4.43
N LEU A 4 17.79 -15.09 3.24
CA LEU A 4 18.71 -15.22 2.12
C LEU A 4 18.19 -14.37 0.95
N PRO A 5 18.87 -13.28 0.54
CA PRO A 5 18.43 -12.48 -0.59
C PRO A 5 18.51 -13.28 -1.89
N VAL A 6 17.52 -13.10 -2.77
CA VAL A 6 17.46 -13.72 -4.10
C VAL A 6 17.52 -12.59 -5.12
N PHE A 7 18.44 -12.68 -6.07
CA PHE A 7 18.54 -11.70 -7.15
C PHE A 7 17.98 -12.31 -8.42
N LEU A 8 16.80 -11.87 -8.85
CA LEU A 8 16.26 -12.24 -10.15
C LEU A 8 16.86 -11.32 -11.23
N TRP A 9 16.98 -11.83 -12.45
CA TRP A 9 17.44 -11.03 -13.59
C TRP A 9 16.54 -9.82 -13.86
N THR A 10 15.24 -9.97 -13.64
CA THR A 10 14.25 -8.89 -13.72
C THR A 10 14.58 -7.76 -12.75
N ASP A 11 14.94 -8.08 -11.51
CA ASP A 11 15.26 -7.11 -10.47
C ASP A 11 16.52 -6.34 -10.85
N ILE A 12 17.56 -7.04 -11.32
CA ILE A 12 18.81 -6.43 -11.77
C ILE A 12 18.54 -5.42 -12.90
N LEU A 13 17.72 -5.78 -13.89
CA LEU A 13 17.36 -4.87 -15.00
C LEU A 13 16.61 -3.63 -14.49
N ILE A 14 15.69 -3.79 -13.53
CA ILE A 14 14.98 -2.67 -12.90
C ILE A 14 15.96 -1.74 -12.16
N TYR A 15 16.89 -2.30 -11.39
CA TYR A 15 17.89 -1.50 -10.67
C TYR A 15 18.88 -0.80 -11.61
N ILE A 16 19.26 -1.42 -12.73
CA ILE A 16 20.06 -0.77 -13.77
C ILE A 16 19.28 0.41 -14.38
N LEU A 17 18.01 0.21 -14.73
CA LEU A 17 17.16 1.28 -15.24
C LEU A 17 17.07 2.44 -14.24
N LEU A 18 16.85 2.15 -12.97
CA LEU A 18 16.82 3.15 -11.91
C LEU A 18 18.16 3.87 -11.76
N ALA A 19 19.28 3.15 -11.81
CA ALA A 19 20.61 3.76 -11.77
C ALA A 19 20.83 4.73 -12.95
N VAL A 20 20.42 4.37 -14.16
CA VAL A 20 20.47 5.24 -15.35
C VAL A 20 19.58 6.47 -15.18
N ILE A 21 18.35 6.30 -14.67
CA ILE A 21 17.44 7.41 -14.39
C ILE A 21 18.03 8.34 -13.33
N THR A 22 18.55 7.80 -12.23
CA THR A 22 19.18 8.58 -11.16
C THR A 22 20.41 9.33 -11.66
N ALA A 23 21.29 8.69 -12.43
CA ALA A 23 22.44 9.34 -13.06
C ALA A 23 22.01 10.47 -14.00
N SER A 24 20.97 10.23 -14.81
CA SER A 24 20.38 11.23 -15.70
C SER A 24 19.81 12.42 -14.92
N ILE A 25 19.11 12.18 -13.80
CA ILE A 25 18.59 13.23 -12.91
C ILE A 25 19.75 14.04 -12.32
N LEU A 26 20.80 13.40 -11.83
CA LEU A 26 21.97 14.10 -11.27
C LEU A 26 22.68 14.93 -12.34
N TYR A 27 22.84 14.41 -13.56
CA TYR A 27 23.42 15.11 -14.69
C TYR A 27 22.58 16.32 -15.13
N ILE A 28 21.26 16.14 -15.32
CA ILE A 28 20.30 17.21 -15.63
C ILE A 28 20.32 18.25 -14.53
N ARG A 29 20.39 17.82 -13.27
CA ARG A 29 20.53 18.72 -12.13
C ARG A 29 21.86 19.47 -12.15
N GLN A 30 22.88 19.20 -12.94
CA GLN A 30 24.04 20.09 -12.99
C GLN A 30 23.95 21.15 -14.08
N ARG A 31 23.09 20.96 -15.09
CA ARG A 31 23.01 21.79 -16.29
C ARG A 31 21.76 22.70 -16.29
N PRO A 32 21.91 24.04 -16.22
CA PRO A 32 20.76 24.96 -16.15
C PRO A 32 19.77 24.83 -17.31
N HIS A 33 20.26 24.64 -18.53
CA HIS A 33 19.42 24.49 -19.73
C HIS A 33 18.57 23.21 -19.71
N LEU A 34 19.09 22.12 -19.13
CA LEU A 34 18.34 20.87 -18.99
C LEU A 34 17.32 20.93 -17.86
N ARG A 35 17.53 21.76 -16.82
CA ARG A 35 16.57 21.91 -15.71
C ARG A 35 15.31 22.69 -16.09
N ALA A 36 15.39 23.60 -17.06
CA ALA A 36 14.29 24.51 -17.38
C ALA A 36 12.99 23.80 -17.80
N PRO A 37 13.02 22.78 -18.69
CA PRO A 37 11.82 22.00 -19.03
C PRO A 37 11.21 21.27 -17.82
N TRP A 38 12.05 20.67 -16.97
CA TRP A 38 11.56 19.98 -15.76
C TRP A 38 10.88 20.92 -14.79
N ARG A 39 11.41 22.14 -14.62
CA ARG A 39 10.75 23.17 -13.81
C ARG A 39 9.34 23.47 -14.32
N GLN A 40 9.15 23.56 -15.64
CA GLN A 40 7.83 23.77 -16.23
C GLN A 40 6.88 22.59 -15.95
N VAL A 41 7.38 21.35 -15.96
CA VAL A 41 6.57 20.16 -15.59
C VAL A 41 6.08 20.27 -14.15
N PHE A 42 6.96 20.60 -13.20
CA PHE A 42 6.58 20.76 -11.78
C PHE A 42 5.67 21.97 -11.52
N GLN A 43 5.66 22.97 -12.40
CA GLN A 43 4.75 24.12 -12.32
C GLN A 43 3.35 23.81 -12.86
N ARG A 44 3.19 22.77 -13.68
CA ARG A 44 1.90 22.39 -14.27
C ARG A 44 1.18 21.40 -13.36
N LYS A 45 -0.13 21.62 -13.13
CA LYS A 45 -1.01 20.71 -12.35
C LYS A 45 -0.93 19.26 -12.84
N ARG A 46 -1.01 19.05 -14.16
CA ARG A 46 -0.91 17.73 -14.79
C ARG A 46 0.44 17.04 -14.50
N GLY A 47 1.54 17.80 -14.51
CA GLY A 47 2.87 17.24 -14.21
C GLY A 47 2.98 16.72 -12.79
N ILE A 48 2.43 17.45 -11.81
CA ILE A 48 2.37 16.99 -10.41
C ILE A 48 1.51 15.73 -10.25
N ILE A 49 0.34 15.68 -10.88
CA ILE A 49 -0.53 14.49 -10.83
C ILE A 49 0.22 13.27 -11.38
N SER A 50 0.82 13.40 -12.56
CA SER A 50 1.56 12.30 -13.21
C SER A 50 2.76 11.83 -12.39
N ILE A 51 3.55 12.76 -11.82
CA ILE A 51 4.74 12.35 -11.06
C ILE A 51 4.38 11.66 -9.73
N MET A 52 3.27 12.05 -9.09
CA MET A 52 2.79 11.39 -7.88
C MET A 52 2.32 9.97 -8.16
N ILE A 53 1.57 9.75 -9.24
CA ILE A 53 1.14 8.41 -9.67
C ILE A 53 2.35 7.56 -10.06
N LEU A 54 3.27 8.12 -10.86
CA LEU A 54 4.49 7.43 -11.26
C LEU A 54 5.36 7.06 -10.05
N PHE A 55 5.44 7.94 -9.05
CA PHE A 55 6.15 7.66 -7.81
C PHE A 55 5.54 6.48 -7.05
N CYS A 56 4.20 6.40 -6.95
CA CYS A 56 3.53 5.25 -6.36
C CYS A 56 3.85 3.95 -7.13
N TYR A 57 3.80 3.98 -8.46
CA TYR A 57 4.12 2.82 -9.29
C TYR A 57 5.57 2.34 -9.08
N VAL A 58 6.53 3.26 -9.10
CA VAL A 58 7.95 2.94 -8.86
C VAL A 58 8.16 2.43 -7.44
N ALA A 59 7.51 3.03 -6.43
CA ALA A 59 7.64 2.59 -5.05
C ALA A 59 7.11 1.16 -4.84
N ILE A 60 5.93 0.85 -5.39
CA ILE A 60 5.36 -0.51 -5.33
C ILE A 60 6.27 -1.49 -6.07
N GLY A 61 6.68 -1.17 -7.31
CA GLY A 61 7.57 -2.04 -8.08
C GLY A 61 8.93 -2.27 -7.40
N LEU A 62 9.45 -1.28 -6.70
CA LEU A 62 10.68 -1.41 -5.90
C LEU A 62 10.51 -2.34 -4.70
N LEU A 63 9.37 -2.28 -4.00
CA LEU A 63 9.06 -3.21 -2.92
C LEU A 63 8.86 -4.64 -3.44
N ASP A 64 8.26 -4.78 -4.61
CA ASP A 64 8.02 -6.06 -5.28
C ASP A 64 9.32 -6.69 -5.83
N SER A 65 10.29 -5.87 -6.25
CA SER A 65 11.57 -6.36 -6.80
C SER A 65 12.56 -6.86 -5.76
N VAL A 66 12.30 -6.66 -4.46
CA VAL A 66 13.21 -7.11 -3.38
C VAL A 66 12.81 -8.50 -2.91
N HIS A 67 13.49 -9.52 -3.41
CA HIS A 67 13.18 -10.91 -3.12
C HIS A 67 14.11 -11.52 -2.06
N PHE A 68 13.54 -12.32 -1.16
CA PHE A 68 14.32 -13.08 -0.17
C PHE A 68 13.61 -14.37 0.25
N ARG A 69 14.40 -15.32 0.79
CA ARG A 69 13.90 -16.56 1.39
C ARG A 69 14.02 -16.48 2.90
N PRO A 70 12.93 -16.66 3.67
CA PRO A 70 13.00 -16.68 5.12
C PRO A 70 13.71 -17.96 5.61
N ALA A 71 14.42 -17.86 6.73
CA ALA A 71 15.00 -19.03 7.38
C ALA A 71 13.89 -19.88 8.04
N LEU A 72 14.02 -21.20 7.94
CA LEU A 72 13.16 -22.14 8.65
C LEU A 72 13.60 -22.23 10.11
N GLU A 73 12.64 -22.38 11.03
CA GLU A 73 12.96 -22.64 12.42
C GLU A 73 13.72 -23.96 12.54
N SER A 74 14.99 -23.90 12.93
CA SER A 74 15.80 -25.09 13.16
C SER A 74 15.24 -25.83 14.37
N SER A 75 14.64 -26.99 14.14
CA SER A 75 14.27 -27.89 15.24
C SER A 75 15.53 -28.21 16.05
N LYS A 76 15.51 -27.88 17.35
CA LYS A 76 16.65 -28.02 18.27
C LYS A 76 17.11 -29.48 18.50
N SER A 77 16.54 -30.45 17.79
CA SER A 77 16.72 -31.88 18.02
C SER A 77 17.80 -32.57 17.19
N THR A 78 18.45 -31.90 16.24
CA THR A 78 19.47 -32.55 15.40
C THR A 78 20.75 -31.70 15.40
N GLY A 79 21.86 -32.27 15.87
CA GLY A 79 23.15 -31.60 16.09
C GLY A 79 23.89 -31.11 14.84
N ASN A 80 23.19 -30.85 13.73
CA ASN A 80 23.73 -30.18 12.56
C ASN A 80 23.22 -28.74 12.53
N ALA A 81 24.09 -27.80 12.89
CA ALA A 81 23.83 -26.36 12.89
C ALA A 81 23.80 -25.74 11.47
N GLN A 82 23.18 -26.42 10.49
CA GLN A 82 22.98 -25.87 9.15
C GLN A 82 21.63 -25.15 9.09
N GLN A 83 21.66 -23.84 8.84
CA GLN A 83 20.48 -23.02 8.66
C GLN A 83 19.78 -23.39 7.35
N HIS A 84 18.58 -23.96 7.44
CA HIS A 84 17.74 -24.23 6.27
C HIS A 84 16.87 -23.01 5.92
N TYR A 85 16.68 -22.75 4.63
CA TYR A 85 15.85 -21.65 4.12
C TYR A 85 14.62 -22.21 3.42
N SER A 86 13.51 -21.47 3.46
CA SER A 86 12.28 -21.84 2.73
C SER A 86 12.55 -21.91 1.22
N SER A 87 11.87 -22.83 0.54
CA SER A 87 11.88 -22.89 -0.93
C SER A 87 11.11 -21.74 -1.56
N GLU A 88 10.17 -21.15 -0.81
CA GLU A 88 9.34 -20.07 -1.27
C GLU A 88 10.08 -18.73 -1.18
N VAL A 89 10.05 -17.99 -2.29
CA VAL A 89 10.63 -16.65 -2.39
C VAL A 89 9.52 -15.65 -2.09
N ILE A 90 9.78 -14.74 -1.16
CA ILE A 90 8.84 -13.68 -0.78
C ILE A 90 9.44 -12.33 -1.15
N THR A 91 8.58 -11.38 -1.53
CA THR A 91 8.99 -10.00 -1.80
C THR A 91 8.93 -9.16 -0.52
N LEU A 92 9.55 -7.97 -0.55
CA LEU A 92 9.40 -7.00 0.54
C LEU A 92 7.96 -6.47 0.59
N LEU A 93 7.29 -6.37 -0.56
CA LEU A 93 5.87 -6.06 -0.62
C LEU A 93 5.04 -7.12 0.13
N ASP A 94 5.31 -8.41 -0.09
CA ASP A 94 4.61 -9.52 0.58
C ASP A 94 4.73 -9.46 2.10
N LEU A 95 5.88 -9.00 2.61
CA LEU A 95 6.08 -8.82 4.05
C LEU A 95 5.21 -7.67 4.59
N VAL A 96 5.07 -6.57 3.84
CA VAL A 96 4.21 -5.44 4.23
C VAL A 96 2.73 -5.84 4.23
N VAL A 97 2.30 -6.65 3.27
CA VAL A 97 0.91 -7.16 3.17
C VAL A 97 0.76 -8.60 3.67
N MET A 98 1.60 -9.03 4.61
CA MET A 98 1.64 -10.42 5.06
C MET A 98 0.30 -10.98 5.60
N PRO A 99 -0.55 -10.20 6.31
CA PRO A 99 -1.88 -10.67 6.71
C PRO A 99 -2.72 -11.10 5.51
N LEU A 100 -2.71 -10.33 4.41
CA LEU A 100 -3.48 -10.64 3.20
C LEU A 100 -3.01 -11.94 2.56
N ARG A 101 -1.70 -12.18 2.54
CA ARG A 101 -1.11 -13.41 1.98
C ARG A 101 -1.43 -14.65 2.81
N GLN A 102 -1.63 -14.50 4.12
CA GLN A 102 -1.91 -15.62 5.03
C GLN A 102 -3.41 -15.93 5.18
N GLN A 103 -4.28 -14.96 4.90
CA GLN A 103 -5.74 -15.07 5.00
C GLN A 103 -6.36 -15.74 3.76
N LEU A 104 -5.84 -16.92 3.39
CA LEU A 104 -6.34 -17.68 2.24
C LEU A 104 -7.69 -18.35 2.55
N GLU A 105 -8.65 -18.15 1.66
CA GLU A 105 -9.94 -18.83 1.70
C GLU A 105 -9.93 -20.09 0.84
N LYS A 106 -10.81 -21.03 1.15
CA LYS A 106 -10.86 -22.34 0.45
C LYS A 106 -11.32 -22.22 -1.00
N THR A 107 -12.04 -21.16 -1.35
CA THR A 107 -12.73 -21.02 -2.64
C THR A 107 -13.05 -19.56 -2.94
N TYR A 108 -13.66 -19.34 -4.11
CA TYR A 108 -14.04 -18.03 -4.63
C TYR A 108 -15.05 -17.28 -3.77
N SER A 109 -14.94 -15.96 -3.77
CA SER A 109 -15.94 -15.05 -3.24
C SER A 109 -16.06 -13.79 -4.10
N ALA A 110 -17.22 -13.15 -4.05
CA ALA A 110 -17.36 -11.81 -4.61
C ALA A 110 -16.64 -10.77 -3.72
N PRO A 111 -16.34 -9.56 -4.25
CA PRO A 111 -15.89 -8.42 -3.45
C PRO A 111 -16.75 -8.18 -2.20
N PHE A 112 -16.13 -8.05 -1.04
CA PHE A 112 -16.80 -7.85 0.26
C PHE A 112 -17.86 -8.92 0.61
N ALA A 113 -17.74 -10.13 0.06
CA ALA A 113 -18.57 -11.26 0.48
C ALA A 113 -18.16 -11.74 1.87
N THR A 114 -19.12 -12.23 2.65
CA THR A 114 -18.92 -12.92 3.94
C THR A 114 -19.13 -14.42 3.82
N ARG A 115 -19.52 -14.88 2.62
CA ARG A 115 -19.80 -16.27 2.30
C ARG A 115 -19.10 -16.69 1.02
N SER A 116 -18.70 -17.94 1.02
CA SER A 116 -18.15 -18.66 -0.13
C SER A 116 -19.15 -18.66 -1.29
N PHE A 117 -18.65 -18.58 -2.52
CA PHE A 117 -19.44 -18.79 -3.74
C PHE A 117 -19.76 -20.28 -3.98
N VAL A 118 -19.02 -21.20 -3.37
CA VAL A 118 -19.28 -22.65 -3.49
C VAL A 118 -20.06 -23.14 -2.28
N ARG A 119 -21.16 -23.84 -2.53
CA ARG A 119 -21.96 -24.52 -1.49
C ARG A 119 -21.21 -25.74 -1.00
N GLU A 120 -21.29 -25.99 0.30
CA GLU A 120 -20.69 -27.15 0.94
C GLU A 120 -21.74 -27.86 1.80
N MET A 121 -21.56 -29.16 2.00
CA MET A 121 -22.38 -29.91 2.96
C MET A 121 -22.01 -29.46 4.36
N GLN A 122 -22.98 -28.90 5.07
CA GLN A 122 -22.85 -28.48 6.45
C GLN A 122 -23.78 -29.33 7.30
N THR A 123 -23.26 -29.83 8.41
CA THR A 123 -24.07 -30.54 9.41
C THR A 123 -24.74 -29.48 10.28
N SER A 124 -26.06 -29.33 10.18
CA SER A 124 -26.80 -28.48 11.11
C SER A 124 -26.76 -29.07 12.52
N THR A 125 -26.96 -28.22 13.53
CA THR A 125 -27.11 -28.62 14.95
C THR A 125 -28.25 -29.63 15.18
N THR A 126 -29.16 -29.77 14.23
CA THR A 126 -30.26 -30.75 14.19
C THR A 126 -29.92 -32.06 13.46
N SER A 127 -28.64 -32.36 13.20
CA SER A 127 -28.14 -33.57 12.49
C SER A 127 -28.61 -33.75 11.04
N THR A 128 -29.25 -32.74 10.46
CA THR A 128 -29.62 -32.68 9.05
C THR A 128 -28.46 -32.11 8.23
N VAL A 129 -28.11 -32.77 7.13
CA VAL A 129 -27.09 -32.30 6.18
C VAL A 129 -27.76 -31.29 5.25
N ALA A 130 -27.36 -30.03 5.34
CA ALA A 130 -27.80 -28.97 4.43
C ALA A 130 -26.66 -28.60 3.49
N TYR A 131 -26.96 -28.45 2.20
CA TYR A 131 -25.99 -27.94 1.23
C TYR A 131 -26.14 -26.43 1.16
N ASP A 132 -25.22 -25.65 1.71
CA ASP A 132 -25.35 -24.19 1.80
C ASP A 132 -23.99 -23.48 1.63
N TYR A 133 -24.04 -22.18 1.33
CA TYR A 133 -22.86 -21.33 1.19
C TYR A 133 -22.21 -21.13 2.56
N SER A 134 -21.02 -21.70 2.74
CA SER A 134 -20.27 -21.59 3.98
C SER A 134 -19.80 -20.17 4.23
N LYS A 135 -19.70 -19.79 5.50
CA LYS A 135 -19.09 -18.52 5.90
C LYS A 135 -17.61 -18.55 5.58
N LEU A 136 -17.09 -17.42 5.11
CA LEU A 136 -15.65 -17.24 4.93
C LEU A 136 -14.96 -17.17 6.30
N LYS A 137 -13.71 -17.64 6.36
CA LYS A 137 -12.98 -17.75 7.63
C LYS A 137 -12.42 -16.41 8.09
N PHE A 138 -12.00 -15.57 7.15
CA PHE A 138 -11.29 -14.32 7.39
C PHE A 138 -12.10 -13.08 6.97
N ALA A 139 -13.16 -13.25 6.19
CA ALA A 139 -14.03 -12.12 5.79
C ALA A 139 -15.27 -12.00 6.67
N GLY A 140 -15.39 -10.88 7.40
CA GLY A 140 -16.53 -10.56 8.27
C GLY A 140 -16.68 -11.51 9.46
N SER A 141 -15.60 -12.19 9.87
CA SER A 141 -15.60 -13.15 10.99
C SER A 141 -15.87 -12.49 12.34
N HIS A 142 -15.61 -11.19 12.47
CA HIS A 142 -15.89 -10.39 13.67
C HIS A 142 -17.38 -10.02 13.80
N LEU A 143 -18.16 -10.14 12.73
CA LEU A 143 -19.56 -9.75 12.74
C LEU A 143 -20.42 -10.82 13.42
N SER A 144 -21.13 -10.40 14.48
CA SER A 144 -22.15 -11.25 15.12
C SER A 144 -23.39 -11.44 14.22
N ASN A 145 -23.72 -10.45 13.39
CA ASN A 145 -24.80 -10.50 12.41
C ASN A 145 -24.34 -9.97 11.05
N GLU A 146 -24.47 -10.78 9.99
CA GLU A 146 -24.08 -10.42 8.61
C GLU A 146 -24.83 -9.18 8.07
N GLN A 147 -26.01 -8.89 8.60
CA GLN A 147 -26.79 -7.70 8.22
C GLN A 147 -26.08 -6.38 8.58
N GLN A 148 -25.17 -6.41 9.55
CA GLN A 148 -24.42 -5.23 10.01
C GLN A 148 -23.20 -4.90 9.14
N LYS A 149 -22.89 -5.72 8.14
CA LYS A 149 -21.71 -5.58 7.26
C LYS A 149 -21.54 -4.16 6.71
N TRP A 150 -22.60 -3.57 6.16
CA TRP A 150 -22.50 -2.24 5.54
C TRP A 150 -22.30 -1.12 6.56
N THR A 151 -22.89 -1.26 7.75
CA THR A 151 -22.65 -0.34 8.87
C THR A 151 -21.20 -0.41 9.31
N ASP A 152 -20.65 -1.61 9.46
CA ASP A 152 -19.24 -1.82 9.81
C ASP A 152 -18.28 -1.23 8.77
N ILE A 153 -18.49 -1.56 7.48
CA ILE A 153 -17.68 -1.01 6.37
C ILE A 153 -17.73 0.53 6.37
N SER A 154 -18.92 1.13 6.51
CA SER A 154 -19.03 2.59 6.52
C SER A 154 -18.32 3.25 7.72
N TYR A 155 -18.37 2.61 8.89
CA TYR A 155 -17.65 3.07 10.08
C TYR A 155 -16.14 2.97 9.90
N THR A 156 -15.65 1.85 9.38
CA THR A 156 -14.22 1.64 9.06
C THR A 156 -13.74 2.65 8.02
N ILE A 157 -14.55 2.94 6.99
CA ILE A 157 -14.23 3.96 5.99
C ILE A 157 -14.12 5.35 6.64
N LEU A 158 -15.08 5.70 7.49
CA LEU A 158 -15.10 7.01 8.15
C LEU A 158 -13.88 7.19 9.06
N GLN A 159 -13.57 6.19 9.90
CA GLN A 159 -12.41 6.21 10.79
C GLN A 159 -11.10 6.27 10.01
N SER A 160 -10.93 5.44 8.99
CA SER A 160 -9.72 5.38 8.17
C SER A 160 -9.50 6.68 7.40
N THR A 161 -10.57 7.27 6.89
CA THR A 161 -10.54 8.58 6.23
C THR A 161 -10.16 9.68 7.21
N LEU A 162 -10.66 9.66 8.45
CA LEU A 162 -10.26 10.61 9.49
C LEU A 162 -8.75 10.51 9.78
N TRP A 163 -8.22 9.29 9.93
CA TRP A 163 -6.79 9.07 10.11
C TRP A 163 -5.95 9.53 8.92
N ALA A 164 -6.44 9.35 7.68
CA ALA A 164 -5.79 9.87 6.48
C ALA A 164 -5.74 11.41 6.47
N VAL A 165 -6.84 12.07 6.85
CA VAL A 165 -6.91 13.54 6.96
C VAL A 165 -5.95 14.04 8.03
N VAL A 166 -5.94 13.43 9.22
CA VAL A 166 -5.01 13.79 10.31
C VAL A 166 -3.55 13.62 9.85
N SER A 167 -3.23 12.50 9.20
CA SER A 167 -1.88 12.25 8.67
C SER A 167 -1.47 13.29 7.62
N CYS A 168 -2.39 13.66 6.71
CA CYS A 168 -2.17 14.70 5.72
C CYS A 168 -1.90 16.07 6.39
N LEU A 169 -2.69 16.43 7.40
CA LEU A 169 -2.49 17.67 8.17
C LEU A 169 -1.13 17.69 8.87
N VAL A 170 -0.72 16.58 9.48
CA VAL A 170 0.62 16.43 10.10
C VAL A 170 1.72 16.65 9.06
N ILE A 171 1.62 16.05 7.88
CA ILE A 171 2.60 16.24 6.80
C ILE A 171 2.67 17.71 6.35
N ILE A 172 1.52 18.37 6.20
CA ILE A 172 1.47 19.80 5.82
C ILE A 172 2.12 20.67 6.90
N ILE A 173 1.81 20.43 8.18
CA ILE A 173 2.41 21.14 9.33
C ILE A 173 3.92 20.96 9.33
N LEU A 174 4.41 19.72 9.18
CA LEU A 174 5.85 19.44 9.11
C LEU A 174 6.51 20.15 7.92
N ALA A 175 5.88 20.13 6.74
CA ALA A 175 6.39 20.85 5.57
C ALA A 175 6.46 22.37 5.81
N MET A 176 5.43 22.97 6.40
CA MET A 176 5.41 24.40 6.75
C MET A 176 6.49 24.75 7.79
N THR A 177 6.69 23.93 8.83
CA THR A 177 7.78 24.16 9.80
C THR A 177 9.16 24.11 9.15
N TYR A 178 9.38 23.15 8.25
CA TYR A 178 10.65 23.00 7.54
C TYR A 178 10.91 24.19 6.60
N ILE A 179 9.90 24.64 5.86
CA ILE A 179 10.02 25.82 4.99
C ILE A 179 10.28 27.08 5.82
N LYS A 180 9.58 27.26 6.95
CA LYS A 180 9.79 28.39 7.87
C LYS A 180 11.26 28.48 8.33
N ARG A 181 11.88 27.34 8.67
CA ARG A 181 13.30 27.28 9.06
C ARG A 181 14.24 27.73 7.94
N LYS A 182 13.88 27.53 6.67
CA LYS A 182 14.71 27.85 5.51
C LYS A 182 14.50 29.26 4.97
N THR A 183 13.27 29.78 5.03
CA THR A 183 12.89 31.03 4.32
C THR A 183 12.42 32.15 5.24
N LYS A 184 12.36 31.94 6.57
CA LYS A 184 11.87 32.89 7.59
C LYS A 184 10.44 33.41 7.38
N LEU A 185 9.67 32.89 6.41
CA LEU A 185 8.28 33.27 6.23
C LEU A 185 7.42 32.87 7.43
N GLY A 186 6.51 33.75 7.84
CA GLY A 186 5.53 33.46 8.89
C GLY A 186 4.48 32.45 8.43
N TRP A 187 3.89 31.72 9.38
CA TRP A 187 2.84 30.72 9.11
C TRP A 187 1.64 31.28 8.34
N GLN A 188 1.20 32.49 8.68
CA GLN A 188 0.09 33.16 8.01
C GLN A 188 0.38 33.44 6.53
N GLN A 189 1.61 33.82 6.19
CA GLN A 189 2.02 34.07 4.80
C GLN A 189 2.09 32.78 3.99
N GLN A 190 2.56 31.68 4.60
CA GLN A 190 2.57 30.37 3.96
C GLN A 190 1.16 29.82 3.74
N PHE A 191 0.26 29.98 4.71
CA PHE A 191 -1.12 29.56 4.55
C PHE A 191 -1.83 30.39 3.46
N LYS A 192 -1.64 31.72 3.47
CA LYS A 192 -2.19 32.60 2.45
C LYS A 192 -1.71 32.22 1.05
N SER A 193 -0.44 31.84 0.87
CA SER A 193 0.09 31.44 -0.45
C SER A 193 -0.48 30.11 -0.96
N ILE A 194 -0.80 29.17 -0.06
CA ILE A 194 -1.53 27.94 -0.41
C ILE A 194 -2.96 28.28 -0.84
N VAL A 195 -3.63 29.14 -0.08
CA VAL A 195 -5.05 29.53 -0.29
C VAL A 195 -5.23 30.55 -1.41
N SER A 196 -4.25 31.36 -1.80
CA SER A 196 -4.40 32.31 -2.91
C SER A 196 -4.09 31.71 -4.28
N ALA A 197 -3.46 30.52 -4.33
CA ALA A 197 -2.94 29.90 -5.56
C ALA A 197 -1.96 30.79 -6.35
N GLU A 198 -1.40 31.82 -5.72
CA GLU A 198 -0.39 32.72 -6.30
C GLU A 198 1.03 32.11 -6.28
N THR A 199 1.12 30.80 -6.07
CA THR A 199 2.38 30.09 -5.98
C THR A 199 2.81 29.57 -7.35
N VAL A 200 4.11 29.69 -7.62
CA VAL A 200 4.74 29.19 -8.87
C VAL A 200 4.48 27.69 -9.06
N TYR A 201 4.34 26.94 -7.96
CA TYR A 201 4.06 25.51 -7.97
C TYR A 201 2.60 25.25 -7.54
N PRO A 202 1.91 24.27 -8.13
CA PRO A 202 0.49 24.02 -7.87
C PRO A 202 0.29 23.25 -6.55
N LEU A 203 0.55 23.90 -5.41
CA LEU A 203 0.53 23.29 -4.07
C LEU A 203 -0.82 22.66 -3.71
N ARG A 204 -1.94 23.29 -4.12
CA ARG A 204 -3.27 22.72 -3.87
C ARG A 204 -3.47 21.37 -4.57
N THR A 205 -2.96 21.24 -5.80
CA THR A 205 -3.02 19.97 -6.53
C THR A 205 -2.16 18.91 -5.85
N LEU A 206 -0.98 19.29 -5.36
CA LEU A 206 -0.12 18.37 -4.60
C LEU A 206 -0.82 17.90 -3.31
N ILE A 207 -1.37 18.82 -2.52
CA ILE A 207 -2.08 18.49 -1.26
C ILE A 207 -3.30 17.62 -1.55
N PHE A 208 -4.09 17.94 -2.57
CA PHE A 208 -5.25 17.14 -2.95
C PHE A 208 -4.86 15.73 -3.37
N MET A 209 -3.85 15.58 -4.23
CA MET A 209 -3.36 14.27 -4.64
C MET A 209 -2.78 13.48 -3.47
N LEU A 210 -2.06 14.14 -2.56
CA LEU A 210 -1.54 13.51 -1.35
C LEU A 210 -2.68 12.99 -0.47
N LEU A 211 -3.70 13.82 -0.24
CA LEU A 211 -4.89 13.43 0.51
C LEU A 211 -5.61 12.27 -0.16
N ALA A 212 -5.84 12.33 -1.48
CA ALA A 212 -6.49 11.27 -2.23
C ALA A 212 -5.74 9.94 -2.08
N LEU A 213 -4.41 9.95 -2.26
CA LEU A 213 -3.57 8.75 -2.08
C LEU A 213 -3.63 8.22 -0.64
N LEU A 214 -3.53 9.08 0.37
CA LEU A 214 -3.61 8.66 1.77
C LEU A 214 -4.98 8.08 2.10
N VAL A 215 -6.08 8.71 1.65
CA VAL A 215 -7.44 8.18 1.84
C VAL A 215 -7.56 6.81 1.19
N THR A 216 -7.10 6.64 -0.05
CA THR A 216 -7.13 5.34 -0.73
C THR A 216 -6.31 4.29 0.04
N VAL A 217 -5.07 4.59 0.42
CA VAL A 217 -4.20 3.64 1.11
C VAL A 217 -4.78 3.25 2.48
N PHE A 218 -5.17 4.21 3.31
CA PHE A 218 -5.71 3.91 4.65
C PHE A 218 -7.00 3.08 4.59
N ASN A 219 -7.92 3.44 3.68
CA ASN A 219 -9.16 2.69 3.51
C ASN A 219 -8.91 1.28 2.99
N LEU A 220 -8.04 1.12 1.99
CA LEU A 220 -7.67 -0.20 1.48
C LEU A 220 -7.03 -1.04 2.60
N THR A 221 -6.05 -0.51 3.33
CA THR A 221 -5.39 -1.26 4.39
C THR A 221 -6.36 -1.67 5.49
N ALA A 222 -7.22 -0.76 5.96
CA ALA A 222 -8.13 -1.04 7.06
C ALA A 222 -9.21 -2.06 6.65
N LEU A 223 -9.83 -1.88 5.48
CA LEU A 223 -10.84 -2.83 4.99
C LEU A 223 -10.24 -4.20 4.66
N SER A 224 -8.99 -4.24 4.20
CA SER A 224 -8.32 -5.48 3.79
C SER A 224 -8.03 -6.44 4.95
N LEU A 225 -8.05 -5.96 6.20
CA LEU A 225 -7.82 -6.79 7.38
C LEU A 225 -9.00 -7.71 7.69
N ASP A 226 -10.23 -7.20 7.49
CA ASP A 226 -11.47 -7.86 7.88
C ASP A 226 -12.32 -8.30 6.67
N TYR A 227 -11.98 -7.84 5.45
CA TYR A 227 -12.72 -8.13 4.23
C TYR A 227 -11.81 -8.34 3.02
N HIS A 228 -12.21 -9.26 2.15
CA HIS A 228 -11.63 -9.43 0.82
C HIS A 228 -12.19 -8.38 -0.14
N ILE A 229 -11.51 -7.24 -0.25
CA ILE A 229 -11.94 -6.07 -1.06
C ILE A 229 -12.17 -6.46 -2.53
N PHE A 230 -11.31 -7.33 -3.09
CA PHE A 230 -11.41 -7.78 -4.47
C PHE A 230 -12.03 -9.19 -4.61
N GLY A 231 -12.48 -9.79 -3.50
CA GLY A 231 -12.88 -11.19 -3.45
C GLY A 231 -11.70 -12.14 -3.32
N THR A 232 -11.98 -13.44 -3.38
CA THR A 232 -10.96 -14.50 -3.26
C THR A 232 -10.94 -15.40 -4.48
N ASP A 233 -9.80 -16.04 -4.71
CA ASP A 233 -9.63 -17.14 -5.66
C ASP A 233 -9.49 -18.47 -4.89
N LYS A 234 -9.74 -19.58 -5.57
CA LYS A 234 -9.48 -20.94 -5.12
C LYS A 234 -8.00 -21.32 -5.26
N VAL A 235 -7.27 -20.65 -6.16
CA VAL A 235 -5.81 -20.79 -6.31
C VAL A 235 -5.22 -19.53 -5.67
N GLY A 236 -4.72 -19.67 -4.44
CA GLY A 236 -4.34 -18.56 -3.56
C GLY A 236 -3.54 -17.43 -4.20
#